data_AF-M1C0R9-F1
#
_entry.id   AF-M1C0R9-F1
#
_cell.length_a   1.000
_cell.length_b   1.000
_cell.length_c   1.000
_cell.angle_alpha   90.00
_cell.angle_beta   90.00
_cell.angle_gamma   90.00
#
_symmetry.space_group_name_H-M   'P 1'
#
loop_
_entity.id
_entity.type
_entity.pdbx_description
1 polymer ?
#
loop_
_entity_poly.entity_id
_entity_poly.type
_entity_poly.pdbx_seq_one_letter_code
_entity_poly.pdbx_strand_id
1 'polypeptide(L)' 'MFSYINLHGKYPPGLFASECTGDKKGLPCPDSASSESASANNSHMSCRLSPILMIVTAIMGLLLLLL' A
#
# COMPACT_ATOMS: atom_id res chain seq x y z
N MET A 1 -8.90 -2.48 -1.23
CA MET A 1 -8.80 -1.44 -0.17
C MET A 1 -9.91 -1.60 0.87
N PHE A 2 -11.20 -1.57 0.49
CA PHE A 2 -12.30 -1.79 1.45
C PHE A 2 -12.21 -3.09 2.26
N SER A 3 -11.75 -4.21 1.68
CA SER A 3 -11.59 -5.46 2.44
C SER A 3 -10.64 -5.32 3.64
N TYR A 4 -9.53 -4.58 3.49
CA TYR A 4 -8.60 -4.32 4.59
C TYR A 4 -9.27 -3.46 5.67
N ILE A 5 -9.90 -2.36 5.27
CA ILE A 5 -10.59 -1.46 6.20
C ILE A 5 -11.71 -2.21 6.94
N ASN A 6 -12.47 -3.05 6.24
CA ASN A 6 -13.56 -3.83 6.80
C ASN A 6 -13.06 -4.87 7.81
N LEU A 7 -11.99 -5.60 7.48
CA LEU A 7 -11.42 -6.62 8.37
C LEU A 7 -10.80 -6.00 9.63
N HIS A 8 -10.03 -4.92 9.48
CA HIS A 8 -9.32 -4.31 10.60
C HIS A 8 -10.21 -3.39 11.44
N GLY A 9 -11.16 -2.70 10.82
CA GLY A 9 -12.18 -1.88 11.50
C GLY A 9 -13.40 -2.66 11.97
N LYS A 10 -13.50 -3.95 11.62
CA LYS A 10 -14.67 -4.81 11.89
C LYS A 10 -15.97 -4.21 11.34
N TYR A 11 -15.88 -3.56 10.17
CA TYR A 11 -17.04 -2.94 9.53
C TYR A 11 -17.81 -3.95 8.68
N PRO A 12 -19.16 -3.92 8.73
CA PRO A 12 -19.98 -4.75 7.87
C PRO A 12 -19.77 -4.39 6.39
N PRO A 13 -19.94 -5.36 5.49
CA PRO A 13 -19.85 -5.09 4.06
C PRO A 13 -20.92 -4.07 3.66
N GLY A 14 -20.54 -3.10 2.84
CA GLY A 14 -21.46 -2.08 2.33
C GLY A 14 -21.69 -0.87 3.25
N LEU A 15 -21.12 -0.83 4.47
CA LEU A 15 -21.30 0.28 5.41
C LEU A 15 -21.03 1.65 4.76
N PHE A 16 -19.92 1.77 4.03
CA PHE A 16 -19.53 3.03 3.40
C PHE A 16 -20.49 3.46 2.28
N ALA A 17 -21.16 2.52 1.63
CA ALA A 17 -22.14 2.82 0.59
C ALA A 17 -23.53 3.12 1.17
N SER A 18 -23.87 2.58 2.34
CA SER A 18 -25.14 2.89 3.02
C SER A 18 -25.09 4.23 3.74
N GLU A 19 -23.94 4.59 4.31
CA GLU A 19 -23.79 5.80 5.11
C GLU A 19 -23.48 7.03 4.24
N CYS A 20 -22.63 6.86 3.23
CA CYS A 20 -22.19 7.97 2.40
C CYS A 20 -22.92 7.94 1.05
N THR A 21 -23.81 8.92 0.85
CA THR A 21 -24.46 9.15 -0.45
C THR A 21 -23.73 10.28 -1.18
N GLY A 22 -23.20 9.98 -2.37
CA GLY A 22 -22.60 10.97 -3.24
C GLY A 22 -23.59 11.61 -4.19
N ASP A 23 -23.12 12.60 -4.95
CA ASP A 23 -23.88 13.22 -6.03
C ASP A 23 -23.66 12.47 -7.36
N LYS A 24 -24.14 13.03 -8.46
CA LYS A 24 -23.92 12.52 -9.84
C LYS A 24 -22.44 12.37 -10.24
N LYS A 25 -21.53 12.90 -9.42
CA LYS A 25 -20.06 12.84 -9.59
C LYS A 25 -19.40 11.88 -8.60
N GLY A 26 -20.17 11.20 -7.76
CA GLY A 26 -19.67 10.37 -6.67
C GLY A 26 -19.52 11.15 -5.36
N LEU A 27 -18.70 10.60 -4.46
CA LEU A 27 -18.38 11.25 -3.19
C LEU A 27 -17.34 12.35 -3.41
N PRO A 28 -17.51 13.54 -2.80
CA PRO A 28 -16.53 14.60 -2.92
C PRO A 28 -15.21 14.17 -2.27
N CYS A 29 -14.13 14.19 -3.05
CA CYS A 29 -12.78 14.12 -2.50
C CYS A 29 -12.34 15.56 -2.20
N PRO A 30 -12.12 15.95 -0.93
CA PRO A 30 -11.54 17.26 -0.65
C PRO A 30 -10.16 17.34 -1.34
N ASP A 31 -9.87 18.49 -1.95
CA ASP A 31 -8.59 18.76 -2.63
C ASP A 31 -7.47 18.59 -1.64
N SER A 32 -6.85 17.39 -1.65
CA SER A 32 -5.83 16.92 -0.70
C SER A 32 -6.00 17.52 0.69
N ALA A 33 -6.77 16.86 1.58
CA ALA A 33 -6.75 17.19 3.01
C ALA A 33 -5.31 17.55 3.37
N SER A 34 -5.07 18.83 3.71
CA SER A 34 -3.74 19.39 3.90
C SER A 34 -2.98 18.38 4.73
N SER A 35 -1.99 17.74 4.11
CA SER A 35 -1.25 16.66 4.74
C SER A 35 -0.34 17.29 5.78
N GLU A 36 -0.91 17.82 6.86
CA GLU A 36 -0.18 18.31 8.04
C GLU A 36 0.46 17.13 8.80
N SER A 37 0.37 15.91 8.28
CA SER A 37 1.00 14.72 8.83
C SER A 37 1.36 13.67 7.79
N ALA A 38 2.03 14.05 6.68
CA ALA A 38 2.89 13.10 5.96
C ALA A 38 3.93 13.84 5.11
N SER A 39 5.01 14.21 5.77
CA SER A 39 6.41 14.04 5.35
C SER A 39 6.66 13.60 3.90
N ALA A 40 7.48 14.39 3.21
CA ALA A 40 8.32 14.05 2.08
C ALA A 40 7.59 13.55 0.82
N ASN A 41 7.27 14.51 -0.06
CA ASN A 41 7.06 14.26 -1.48
C ASN A 41 8.37 13.78 -2.13
N ASN A 42 8.57 12.48 -2.13
CA ASN A 42 9.46 11.79 -3.06
C ASN A 42 8.86 10.41 -3.35
N SER A 43 7.84 10.40 -4.21
CA SER A 43 7.41 9.22 -4.97
C SER A 43 8.50 8.79 -5.96
N HIS A 44 9.69 8.50 -5.46
CA HIS A 44 10.57 7.57 -6.12
C HIS A 44 9.97 6.21 -5.82
N MET A 45 9.38 5.57 -6.82
CA MET A 45 9.27 4.10 -6.84
C MET A 45 10.71 3.58 -6.89
N SER A 46 11.44 3.72 -5.78
CA SER A 46 12.66 2.96 -5.57
C SER A 46 12.16 1.55 -5.34
N CYS A 47 12.17 0.77 -6.41
CA CYS A 47 12.41 -0.66 -6.32
C CYS A 47 13.76 -0.80 -5.60
N ARG A 48 13.74 -0.70 -4.27
CA ARG A 48 14.86 -1.01 -3.41
C ARG A 48 15.02 -2.52 -3.56
N LEU A 49 15.81 -2.94 -4.54
CA LEU A 49 16.27 -4.32 -4.60
C LEU A 49 16.99 -4.55 -3.27
N SER A 50 16.31 -5.24 -2.35
CA SER A 50 16.80 -5.43 -0.99
C SER A 50 18.20 -6.04 -1.08
N PRO A 51 19.24 -5.46 -0.45
CA PRO A 51 20.59 -6.02 -0.51
C PRO A 51 20.63 -7.46 0.01
N ILE A 52 19.68 -7.82 0.87
CA ILE A 52 19.48 -9.17 1.39
C ILE A 52 19.16 -10.16 0.26
N LEU A 53 18.33 -9.76 -0.72
CA LEU A 53 17.94 -10.65 -1.82
C LEU A 53 19.13 -10.99 -2.72
N MET A 54 20.00 -10.00 -3.01
CA MET A 54 21.24 -10.20 -3.78
C MET A 54 22.21 -11.16 -3.09
N ILE A 55 22.36 -11.02 -1.77
CA ILE A 55 23.26 -11.86 -0.96
C ILE A 55 22.75 -13.31 -0.95
N VAL A 56 21.45 -13.52 -0.73
CA VAL A 56 20.87 -14.87 -0.73
C VAL A 56 21.04 -15.54 -2.08
N THR A 57 20.77 -14.84 -3.19
CA THR A 57 20.94 -15.41 -4.53
C THR A 57 22.39 -15.77 -4.84
N ALA A 58 23.36 -14.96 -4.39
CA ALA A 58 24.78 -15.20 -4.62
C ALA A 58 25.29 -16.40 -3.80
N ILE A 59 24.90 -16.50 -2.52
CA ILE A 59 25.29 -17.62 -1.66
C ILE A 59 24.71 -18.94 -2.18
N MET A 60 23.45 -18.95 -2.60
CA MET A 60 22.80 -20.14 -3.15
C MET A 60 23.47 -20.60 -4.45
N GLY A 61 23.85 -19.66 -5.33
CA GLY A 61 24.60 -19.97 -6.56
C GLY A 61 26.00 -20.52 -6.29
N LEU A 62 26.72 -19.96 -5.31
CA LEU A 62 28.04 -20.43 -4.92
C LEU A 62 27.98 -21.83 -4.30
N LEU A 63 27.01 -22.09 -3.43
CA LEU A 63 26.83 -23.40 -2.80
C LEU A 63 26.56 -24.50 -3.83
N LEU A 64 25.75 -24.19 -4.85
CA LEU A 64 25.46 -25.12 -5.95
C LEU A 64 26.68 -25.39 -6.84
N LEU A 65 27.61 -24.44 -6.95
CA LEU A 65 28.85 -24.60 -7.71
C LEU A 65 29.92 -25.41 -6.95
N LEU A 66 29.84 -25.39 -5.62
CA LEU A 66 30.77 -26.10 -4.72
C LEU A 66 30.31 -27.52 -4.35
N LEU A 67 29.06 -27.86 -4.67
CA LEU A 67 28.48 -29.20 -4.49
C LEU A 67 28.67 -30.02 -5.77
#